data_AF-A0A345YJ68-F1
#
_entry.id   AF-A0A345YJ68-F1
#
_cell.length_a   1.000
_cell.length_b   1.000
_cell.length_c   1.000
_cell.angle_alpha   90.00
_cell.angle_beta   90.00
_cell.angle_gamma   90.00
#
_symmetry.space_group_name_H-M   'P 1'
#
loop_
_entity.id
_entity.type
_entity.pdbx_description
1 polymer ?
#
loop_
_entity_poly.entity_id
_entity_poly.type
_entity_poly.pdbx_seq_one_letter_code
_entity_poly.pdbx_strand_id
1 'polypeptide(L)'
;MQQDLFHAPAQIAEGDQQRGDPTLHQWFTPFWAAEMLTEDALSSLGRVGVVEPSCGTGAFLAAVPAGLSAYGVDIDPEVARKAQAATGRPVIVGDFQSAELPDEDIGLVLGNPPFSSPVIDGFLDRSHEILPEDGVAAFILPAYVFSTASRVMSWNERFALDVKHIPRSLFGRISHPLVWAKFIKSRKRTMMGLLLFSEQQSVENMPKETRRRLGGPGTWREAVHHALDALGGRASLREIYNAVEPRRPTANQFWRDKVRQTLGLYFTRVDDTRWTLPERIAA
;
A
#
# COMPACT_ATOMS: atom_id res chain seq x y z
N MET A 1 -6.22 44.03 -24.89
CA MET A 1 -5.97 42.85 -25.73
C MET A 1 -4.80 42.13 -25.09
N GLN A 2 -5.10 41.15 -24.22
CA GLN A 2 -4.10 40.42 -23.45
C GLN A 2 -3.60 39.31 -24.37
N GLN A 3 -2.31 39.34 -24.73
CA GLN A 3 -1.70 38.27 -25.52
C GLN A 3 -1.78 36.98 -24.71
N ASP A 4 -2.35 35.94 -25.32
CA ASP A 4 -2.47 34.61 -24.75
C ASP A 4 -1.05 34.08 -24.50
N LEU A 5 -0.68 33.95 -23.22
CA LEU A 5 0.66 33.51 -22.78
C LEU A 5 0.90 32.03 -23.06
N PHE A 6 -0.15 31.28 -23.40
CA PHE A 6 -0.04 29.92 -23.87
C PHE A 6 0.11 29.96 -25.39
N HIS A 7 1.33 29.78 -25.89
CA HIS A 7 1.52 29.46 -27.30
C HIS A 7 0.60 28.29 -27.65
N ALA A 8 -0.17 28.44 -28.73
CA ALA A 8 -0.83 27.30 -29.36
C ALA A 8 0.22 26.20 -29.49
N PRO A 9 0.00 25.00 -28.91
CA PRO A 9 1.00 23.96 -28.99
C PRO A 9 1.34 23.77 -30.46
N ALA A 10 2.62 23.93 -30.81
CA ALA A 10 3.13 23.49 -32.10
C ALA A 10 2.51 22.11 -32.33
N GLN A 11 1.80 21.93 -33.46
CA GLN A 11 1.07 20.70 -33.78
C GLN A 11 1.89 19.51 -33.32
N ILE A 12 1.54 18.94 -32.16
CA ILE A 12 2.17 17.72 -31.67
C ILE A 12 1.68 16.71 -32.69
N ALA A 13 2.59 16.29 -33.58
CA ALA A 13 2.28 15.33 -34.62
C ALA A 13 1.44 14.21 -33.99
N GLU A 14 0.30 13.88 -34.60
CA GLU A 14 -0.66 12.88 -34.11
C GLU A 14 -0.07 11.44 -34.01
N GLY A 15 1.25 11.28 -34.07
CA GLY A 15 1.99 10.03 -34.11
C GLY A 15 2.66 9.57 -32.82
N ASP A 16 2.65 10.32 -31.70
CA ASP A 16 3.38 9.94 -30.48
C ASP A 16 2.48 9.59 -29.29
N GLN A 17 1.42 8.81 -29.55
CA GLN A 17 0.78 8.09 -28.46
C GLN A 17 1.78 7.03 -27.99
N GLN A 18 2.41 7.26 -26.83
CA GLN A 18 3.09 6.23 -26.03
C GLN A 18 2.10 5.09 -25.77
N ARG A 19 1.93 4.19 -26.74
CA ARG A 19 0.98 3.07 -26.69
C ARG A 19 1.74 1.87 -26.13
N GLY A 20 1.58 1.64 -24.84
CA GLY A 20 2.02 0.38 -24.22
C GLY A 20 1.22 -0.79 -24.77
N ASP A 21 1.76 -2.00 -24.67
CA ASP A 21 1.06 -3.23 -25.02
C ASP A 21 0.29 -3.77 -23.80
N PRO A 22 -1.06 -3.74 -23.80
CA PRO A 22 -1.85 -4.28 -22.69
C PRO A 22 -1.70 -5.79 -22.51
N THR A 23 -1.33 -6.53 -23.57
CA THR A 23 -1.09 -7.99 -23.49
C THR A 23 0.20 -8.31 -22.73
N LEU A 24 1.13 -7.36 -22.69
CA LEU A 24 2.39 -7.43 -21.94
C LEU A 24 2.32 -6.69 -20.61
N HIS A 25 1.13 -6.23 -20.19
CA HIS A 25 0.93 -5.43 -18.99
C HIS A 25 1.77 -4.14 -18.96
N GLN A 26 1.90 -3.46 -20.10
CA GLN A 26 2.68 -2.22 -20.24
C GLN A 26 1.76 -1.00 -20.40
N TRP A 27 1.99 0.02 -19.56
CA TRP A 27 1.32 1.31 -19.66
C TRP A 27 2.32 2.43 -19.42
N PHE A 28 2.41 3.39 -20.34
CA PHE A 28 3.30 4.53 -20.18
C PHE A 28 2.68 5.59 -19.26
N THR A 29 3.50 6.11 -18.35
CA THR A 29 3.09 7.12 -17.37
C THR A 29 3.07 8.50 -18.01
N PRO A 30 1.98 9.29 -17.90
CA PRO A 30 1.98 10.68 -18.33
C PRO A 30 3.06 11.50 -17.59
N PHE A 31 3.80 12.34 -18.31
CA PHE A 31 4.93 13.11 -17.75
C PHE A 31 4.55 13.94 -16.51
N TRP A 32 3.42 14.65 -16.54
CA TRP A 32 2.96 15.45 -15.39
C TRP A 32 2.70 14.60 -14.14
N ALA A 33 2.24 13.36 -14.32
CA ALA A 33 1.99 12.45 -13.21
C ALA A 33 3.31 11.90 -12.67
N ALA A 34 4.26 11.57 -13.58
CA ALA A 34 5.60 11.16 -13.19
C ALA A 34 6.32 12.25 -12.37
N GLU A 35 6.17 13.53 -12.75
CA GLU A 35 6.70 14.68 -12.02
C GLU A 35 6.17 14.73 -10.58
N MET A 36 4.85 14.78 -10.40
CA MET A 36 4.22 14.85 -9.08
C MET A 36 4.55 13.64 -8.19
N LEU A 37 4.66 12.44 -8.76
CA LEU A 37 4.98 11.22 -8.03
C LEU A 37 6.47 11.16 -7.65
N THR A 38 7.35 11.67 -8.53
CA THR A 38 8.78 11.84 -8.22
C THR A 38 8.97 12.80 -7.06
N GLU A 39 8.24 13.91 -7.05
CA GLU A 39 8.26 14.86 -5.93
C GLU A 39 7.78 14.22 -4.62
N ASP A 40 6.67 13.46 -4.63
CA ASP A 40 6.19 12.75 -3.43
C ASP A 40 7.22 11.73 -2.91
N ALA A 41 7.91 11.00 -3.80
CA ALA A 41 8.96 10.06 -3.41
C ALA A 41 10.19 10.75 -2.81
N LEU A 42 10.63 11.85 -3.40
CA LEU A 42 11.80 12.61 -2.95
C LEU A 42 11.52 13.43 -1.68
N SER A 43 10.27 13.74 -1.36
CA SER A 43 9.89 14.60 -0.23
C SER A 43 10.43 14.15 1.13
N SER A 44 10.67 12.84 1.31
CA SER A 44 11.22 12.25 2.53
C SER A 44 12.72 11.91 2.44
N LEU A 45 13.37 12.25 1.33
CA LEU A 45 14.75 11.86 1.02
C LEU A 45 15.66 13.08 0.91
N GLY A 46 16.94 12.87 1.27
CA GLY A 46 18.00 13.85 1.03
C GLY A 46 18.48 13.82 -0.42
N ARG A 47 19.73 14.24 -0.65
CA ARG A 47 20.40 14.02 -1.95
C ARG A 47 20.76 12.54 -2.07
N VAL A 48 20.10 11.84 -2.98
CA VAL A 48 20.28 10.40 -3.22
C VAL A 48 20.39 10.11 -4.71
N GLY A 49 20.99 8.96 -5.06
CA GLY A 49 20.91 8.37 -6.39
C GLY A 49 19.53 7.76 -6.64
N VAL A 50 19.09 7.84 -7.89
CA VAL A 50 17.76 7.41 -8.34
C VAL A 50 17.89 6.37 -9.44
N VAL A 51 17.16 5.26 -9.35
CA VAL A 51 17.07 4.27 -10.43
C VAL A 51 15.63 4.03 -10.85
N GLU A 52 15.39 3.98 -12.16
CA GLU A 52 14.11 3.55 -12.76
C GLU A 52 14.25 2.14 -13.37
N PRO A 53 13.77 1.06 -12.70
CA PRO A 53 13.99 -0.35 -13.09
C PRO A 53 13.47 -0.82 -14.44
N SER A 54 12.46 -0.14 -14.97
CA SER A 54 11.78 -0.47 -16.23
C SER A 54 11.35 0.83 -16.89
N CYS A 55 12.34 1.58 -17.37
CA CYS A 55 12.17 3.01 -17.59
C CYS A 55 11.27 3.38 -18.77
N GLY A 56 10.97 2.44 -19.66
CA GLY A 56 10.13 2.70 -20.81
C GLY A 56 10.70 3.85 -21.64
N THR A 57 9.88 4.85 -21.96
CA THR A 57 10.29 6.07 -22.67
C THR A 57 10.96 7.13 -21.76
N GLY A 58 11.15 6.85 -20.48
CA GLY A 58 11.87 7.71 -19.53
C GLY A 58 11.03 8.80 -18.88
N ALA A 59 9.74 8.57 -18.65
CA ALA A 59 8.86 9.57 -18.03
C ALA A 59 9.28 9.93 -16.60
N PHE A 60 9.62 8.94 -15.76
CA PHE A 60 10.13 9.23 -14.41
C PHE A 60 11.59 9.71 -14.45
N LEU A 61 12.45 9.14 -15.30
CA LEU A 61 13.81 9.65 -15.52
C LEU A 61 13.84 11.16 -15.86
N ALA A 62 12.93 11.62 -16.73
CA ALA A 62 12.81 13.03 -17.09
C ALA A 62 12.36 13.91 -15.90
N ALA A 63 11.55 13.35 -15.01
CA ALA A 63 11.02 14.03 -13.83
C ALA A 63 12.06 14.16 -12.70
N VAL A 64 13.14 13.38 -12.71
CA VAL A 64 14.18 13.48 -11.67
C VAL A 64 14.94 14.81 -11.82
N PRO A 65 15.03 15.64 -10.75
CA PRO A 65 15.76 16.90 -10.80
C PRO A 65 17.19 16.75 -11.33
N ALA A 66 17.63 17.67 -12.19
CA ALA A 66 18.95 17.64 -12.83
C ALA A 66 20.12 17.55 -11.84
N GLY A 67 19.95 18.05 -10.62
CA GLY A 67 20.95 18.02 -9.56
C GLY A 67 21.11 16.68 -8.83
N LEU A 68 20.30 15.65 -9.15
CA LEU A 68 20.40 14.30 -8.61
C LEU A 68 20.96 13.33 -9.66
N SER A 69 21.74 12.33 -9.22
CA SER A 69 22.15 11.23 -10.09
C SER A 69 20.94 10.34 -10.39
N ALA A 70 20.76 9.99 -11.66
CA ALA A 70 19.64 9.15 -12.08
C ALA A 70 19.99 8.35 -13.33
N TYR A 71 19.61 7.08 -13.34
CA TYR A 71 19.73 6.21 -14.51
C TYR A 71 18.55 5.23 -14.61
N GLY A 72 18.27 4.77 -15.82
CA GLY A 72 17.23 3.79 -16.09
C GLY A 72 17.78 2.40 -16.34
N VAL A 73 16.91 1.41 -16.22
CA VAL A 73 17.11 0.06 -16.75
C VAL A 73 15.91 -0.28 -17.62
N ASP A 74 16.14 -0.86 -18.79
CA ASP A 74 15.06 -1.43 -19.61
C ASP A 74 15.56 -2.68 -20.34
N ILE A 75 14.71 -3.70 -20.46
CA ILE A 75 15.08 -4.96 -21.11
C ILE A 75 15.08 -4.82 -22.64
N ASP A 76 14.32 -3.87 -23.18
CA ASP A 76 14.24 -3.63 -24.63
C ASP A 76 15.29 -2.58 -25.03
N PRO A 77 16.30 -2.95 -25.86
CA PRO A 77 17.36 -2.03 -26.28
C PRO A 77 16.85 -0.83 -27.07
N GLU A 78 15.77 -0.98 -27.83
CA GLU A 78 15.21 0.12 -28.62
C GLU A 78 14.44 1.11 -27.74
N VAL A 79 13.74 0.60 -26.72
CA VAL A 79 13.10 1.43 -25.70
C VAL A 79 14.15 2.17 -24.87
N ALA A 80 15.20 1.49 -24.42
CA ALA A 80 16.31 2.09 -23.70
C ALA A 80 16.98 3.24 -24.48
N ARG A 81 17.23 3.03 -25.78
CA ARG A 81 17.77 4.07 -26.67
C ARG A 81 16.87 5.29 -26.77
N LYS A 82 15.55 5.09 -26.83
CA LYS A 82 14.56 6.19 -26.84
C LYS A 82 14.55 6.95 -25.51
N ALA A 83 14.56 6.26 -24.37
CA ALA A 83 14.66 6.90 -23.06
C ALA A 83 15.93 7.73 -22.91
N GLN A 84 17.08 7.18 -23.31
CA GLN A 84 18.34 7.92 -23.25
C GLN A 84 18.30 9.19 -24.13
N ALA A 85 17.77 9.09 -25.35
CA ALA A 85 17.64 10.23 -26.24
C ALA A 85 16.65 11.29 -25.73
N ALA A 86 15.55 10.86 -25.11
CA ALA A 86 14.51 11.75 -24.59
C ALA A 86 14.94 12.49 -23.30
N THR A 87 15.71 11.83 -22.45
CA THR A 87 16.01 12.32 -21.09
C THR A 87 17.45 12.82 -20.92
N GLY A 88 18.38 12.38 -21.77
CA GLY A 88 19.82 12.58 -21.59
C GLY A 88 20.40 11.81 -20.40
N ARG A 89 19.61 11.00 -19.69
CA ARG A 89 20.06 10.17 -18.56
C ARG A 89 20.62 8.84 -19.07
N PRO A 90 21.62 8.24 -18.38
CA PRO A 90 22.10 6.90 -18.71
C PRO A 90 20.97 5.87 -18.61
N VAL A 91 20.96 4.90 -19.54
CA VAL A 91 20.04 3.75 -19.49
C VAL A 91 20.82 2.47 -19.74
N ILE A 92 20.62 1.49 -18.86
CA ILE A 92 21.23 0.16 -18.93
C ILE A 92 20.26 -0.76 -19.65
N VAL A 93 20.73 -1.47 -20.68
CA VAL A 93 19.94 -2.51 -21.35
C VAL A 93 20.08 -3.81 -20.57
N GLY A 94 19.00 -4.28 -19.96
CA GLY A 94 18.99 -5.54 -19.21
C GLY A 94 17.77 -5.73 -18.30
N ASP A 95 17.74 -6.86 -17.60
CA ASP A 95 16.76 -7.11 -16.55
C ASP A 95 17.25 -6.51 -15.23
N PHE A 96 16.52 -5.55 -14.67
CA PHE A 96 16.86 -4.91 -13.38
C PHE A 96 17.13 -5.90 -12.25
N GLN A 97 16.47 -7.06 -12.25
CA GLN A 97 16.67 -8.11 -11.24
C GLN A 97 18.09 -8.67 -11.22
N SER A 98 18.82 -8.59 -12.33
CA SER A 98 20.16 -9.17 -12.49
C SER A 98 21.20 -8.23 -13.08
N ALA A 99 20.80 -7.05 -13.57
CA ALA A 99 21.69 -6.07 -14.17
C ALA A 99 22.77 -5.60 -13.18
N GLU A 100 23.98 -5.45 -13.70
CA GLU A 100 25.07 -4.78 -12.99
C GLU A 100 24.75 -3.29 -12.92
N LEU A 101 24.56 -2.80 -11.68
CA LEU A 101 24.24 -1.41 -11.42
C LEU A 101 25.53 -0.63 -11.13
N PRO A 102 25.62 0.65 -11.53
CA PRO A 102 26.71 1.53 -11.12
C PRO A 102 26.85 1.58 -9.59
N ASP A 103 28.09 1.72 -9.11
CA ASP A 103 28.38 1.94 -7.69
C ASP A 103 27.99 3.37 -7.30
N GLU A 104 26.70 3.57 -7.06
CA GLU A 104 26.07 4.83 -6.68
C GLU A 104 25.30 4.68 -5.37
N ASP A 105 25.22 5.76 -4.58
CA ASP A 105 24.42 5.83 -3.36
C ASP A 105 22.91 5.86 -3.69
N ILE A 106 22.36 4.74 -4.14
CA ILE A 106 20.95 4.59 -4.52
C ILE A 106 20.08 4.69 -3.27
N GLY A 107 19.33 5.79 -3.13
CA GLY A 107 18.35 5.95 -2.06
C GLY A 107 16.90 5.84 -2.54
N LEU A 108 16.68 5.89 -3.86
CA LEU A 108 15.35 5.82 -4.45
C LEU A 108 15.32 4.89 -5.67
N VAL A 109 14.45 3.91 -5.61
CA VAL A 109 13.98 3.14 -6.76
C VAL A 109 12.56 3.63 -7.07
N LEU A 110 12.25 4.05 -8.29
CA LEU A 110 10.88 4.41 -8.62
C LEU A 110 10.47 4.03 -10.04
N GLY A 111 9.16 3.96 -10.29
CA GLY A 111 8.66 3.85 -11.66
C GLY A 111 7.27 3.24 -11.78
N ASN A 112 6.96 2.78 -12.98
CA ASN A 112 5.75 2.04 -13.31
C ASN A 112 6.12 0.66 -13.85
N PRO A 113 6.32 -0.36 -12.99
CA PRO A 113 6.71 -1.68 -13.42
C PRO A 113 5.59 -2.37 -14.22
N PRO A 114 5.91 -3.36 -15.07
CA PRO A 114 4.90 -4.25 -15.64
C PRO A 114 4.03 -4.88 -14.55
N PHE A 115 2.71 -4.94 -14.75
CA PHE A 115 1.75 -5.38 -13.71
C PHE A 115 1.65 -6.90 -13.54
N SER A 116 2.81 -7.56 -13.44
CA SER A 116 2.96 -8.99 -13.23
C SER A 116 3.49 -9.24 -11.81
N SER A 117 2.81 -10.09 -11.03
CA SER A 117 3.20 -10.36 -9.63
C SER A 117 4.66 -10.81 -9.47
N PRO A 118 5.18 -11.74 -10.30
CA PRO A 118 6.61 -12.11 -10.26
C PRO A 118 7.57 -10.93 -10.51
N VAL A 119 7.23 -10.03 -11.44
CA VAL A 119 8.07 -8.86 -11.75
C VAL A 119 8.08 -7.88 -10.58
N ILE A 120 6.90 -7.63 -9.99
CA ILE A 120 6.78 -6.77 -8.81
C ILE A 120 7.58 -7.33 -7.63
N ASP A 121 7.47 -8.63 -7.36
CA ASP A 121 8.23 -9.27 -6.29
C ASP A 121 9.73 -9.21 -6.55
N GLY A 122 10.19 -9.53 -7.76
CA GLY A 122 11.60 -9.44 -8.13
C GLY A 122 12.17 -8.02 -8.04
N PHE A 123 11.40 -7.01 -8.43
CA PHE A 123 11.81 -5.61 -8.29
C PHE A 123 11.93 -5.20 -6.82
N LEU A 124 11.00 -5.63 -5.97
CA LEU A 124 11.06 -5.35 -4.53
C LEU A 124 12.20 -6.10 -3.84
N ASP A 125 12.46 -7.34 -4.25
CA ASP A 125 13.59 -8.14 -3.77
C ASP A 125 14.91 -7.44 -4.09
N ARG A 126 15.12 -7.07 -5.36
CA ARG A 126 16.30 -6.32 -5.80
C ARG A 126 16.41 -4.96 -5.14
N SER A 127 15.30 -4.24 -4.98
CA SER A 127 15.27 -2.96 -4.28
C SER A 127 15.70 -3.11 -2.83
N HIS A 128 15.26 -4.17 -2.14
CA HIS A 128 15.67 -4.43 -0.76
C HIS A 128 17.19 -4.68 -0.64
N GLU A 129 17.80 -5.34 -1.62
CA GLU A 129 19.24 -5.60 -1.64
C GLU A 129 20.05 -4.30 -1.76
N ILE A 130 19.66 -3.42 -2.70
CA ILE A 130 20.47 -2.26 -3.08
C ILE A 130 20.19 -1.02 -2.24
N LEU A 131 18.98 -0.88 -1.68
CA LEU A 131 18.62 0.31 -0.90
C LEU A 131 19.32 0.30 0.47
N PRO A 132 19.79 1.45 0.97
CA PRO A 132 20.22 1.61 2.35
C PRO A 132 19.01 1.62 3.30
N GLU A 133 19.29 1.66 4.62
CA GLU A 133 18.26 2.00 5.59
C GLU A 133 17.63 3.36 5.26
N ASP A 134 16.32 3.46 5.43
CA ASP A 134 15.45 4.58 5.03
C ASP A 134 15.38 4.86 3.51
N GLY A 135 16.01 4.03 2.68
CA GLY A 135 15.82 4.02 1.23
C GLY A 135 14.41 3.60 0.82
N VAL A 136 13.95 4.06 -0.34
CA VAL A 136 12.56 3.92 -0.79
C VAL A 136 12.48 3.25 -2.15
N ALA A 137 11.57 2.28 -2.29
CA ALA A 137 11.06 1.82 -3.58
C ALA A 137 9.62 2.31 -3.77
N ALA A 138 9.34 3.09 -4.81
CA ALA A 138 8.05 3.75 -5.03
C ALA A 138 7.49 3.43 -6.41
N PHE A 139 6.35 2.73 -6.46
CA PHE A 139 5.80 2.21 -7.70
C PHE A 139 4.32 2.55 -7.90
N ILE A 140 3.94 2.77 -9.15
CA ILE A 140 2.55 2.65 -9.57
C ILE A 140 2.23 1.16 -9.67
N LEU A 141 1.26 0.69 -8.88
CA LEU A 141 0.86 -0.71 -8.86
C LEU A 141 -0.67 -0.86 -8.96
N PRO A 142 -1.18 -1.99 -9.47
CA PRO A 142 -2.60 -2.31 -9.35
C PRO A 142 -2.97 -2.52 -7.89
N ALA A 143 -4.06 -1.92 -7.43
CA ALA A 143 -4.51 -2.06 -6.04
C ALA A 143 -4.73 -3.53 -5.63
N TYR A 144 -5.11 -4.39 -6.59
CA TYR A 144 -5.38 -5.80 -6.29
C TYR A 144 -4.15 -6.56 -5.79
N VAL A 145 -2.91 -6.09 -6.05
CA VAL A 145 -1.70 -6.77 -5.54
C VAL A 145 -1.59 -6.68 -4.02
N PHE A 146 -2.33 -5.76 -3.39
CA PHE A 146 -2.47 -5.61 -1.95
C PHE A 146 -3.70 -6.34 -1.38
N SER A 147 -4.33 -7.28 -2.12
CA SER A 147 -5.59 -7.90 -1.68
C SER A 147 -5.45 -9.01 -0.64
N THR A 148 -4.26 -9.61 -0.47
CA THR A 148 -4.07 -10.77 0.41
C THR A 148 -3.20 -10.44 1.61
N ALA A 149 -3.63 -10.91 2.79
CA ALA A 149 -2.91 -10.75 4.05
C ALA A 149 -1.47 -11.27 3.94
N SER A 150 -1.31 -12.50 3.48
CA SER A 150 0.00 -13.16 3.38
C SER A 150 1.02 -12.38 2.56
N ARG A 151 0.62 -11.86 1.38
CA ARG A 151 1.52 -11.12 0.49
C ARG A 151 1.90 -9.75 1.06
N VAL A 152 0.93 -9.01 1.58
CA VAL A 152 1.20 -7.70 2.18
C VAL A 152 2.09 -7.85 3.41
N MET A 153 1.85 -8.87 4.25
CA MET A 153 2.68 -9.15 5.42
C MET A 153 4.10 -9.57 5.05
N SER A 154 4.30 -10.36 3.99
CA SER A 154 5.65 -10.74 3.54
C SER A 154 6.47 -9.55 3.02
N TRP A 155 5.82 -8.56 2.39
CA TRP A 155 6.47 -7.29 2.09
C TRP A 155 6.75 -6.47 3.35
N ASN A 156 5.80 -6.45 4.30
CA ASN A 156 5.94 -5.69 5.54
C ASN A 156 7.05 -6.20 6.46
N GLU A 157 7.44 -7.47 6.38
CA GLU A 157 8.63 -7.99 7.08
C GLU A 157 9.92 -7.26 6.66
N ARG A 158 9.96 -6.75 5.42
CA ARG A 158 11.14 -6.14 4.78
C ARG A 158 11.02 -4.64 4.57
N PHE A 159 9.81 -4.09 4.61
CA PHE A 159 9.54 -2.69 4.34
C PHE A 159 8.44 -2.13 5.25
N ALA A 160 8.53 -0.85 5.60
CA ALA A 160 7.34 -0.09 5.94
C ALA A 160 6.58 0.23 4.64
N LEU A 161 5.26 0.19 4.69
CA LEU A 161 4.39 0.37 3.52
C LEU A 161 3.57 1.66 3.66
N ASP A 162 3.51 2.46 2.59
CA ASP A 162 2.58 3.59 2.43
C ASP A 162 1.88 3.47 1.08
N VAL A 163 0.57 3.23 1.11
CA VAL A 163 -0.23 2.94 -0.08
C VAL A 163 -1.33 3.98 -0.26
N LYS A 164 -1.28 4.73 -1.36
CA LYS A 164 -2.23 5.80 -1.70
C LYS A 164 -2.94 5.46 -3.01
N HIS A 165 -4.26 5.57 -3.07
CA HIS A 165 -4.99 5.42 -4.33
C HIS A 165 -4.68 6.56 -5.30
N ILE A 166 -4.55 6.23 -6.59
CA ILE A 166 -4.43 7.21 -7.66
C ILE A 166 -5.52 7.00 -8.72
N PRO A 167 -5.95 8.06 -9.45
CA PRO A 167 -7.00 7.93 -10.45
C PRO A 167 -6.58 6.99 -11.59
N ARG A 168 -7.38 5.96 -11.88
CA ARG A 168 -7.13 5.08 -13.04
C ARG A 168 -7.19 5.82 -14.37
N SER A 169 -7.85 6.98 -14.42
CA SER A 169 -7.95 7.85 -15.60
C SER A 169 -6.61 8.48 -16.00
N LEU A 170 -5.56 8.32 -15.20
CA LEU A 170 -4.19 8.63 -15.59
C LEU A 170 -3.75 7.81 -16.81
N PHE A 171 -4.32 6.63 -17.02
CA PHE A 171 -3.95 5.72 -18.10
C PHE A 171 -5.15 5.42 -19.00
N GLY A 172 -4.94 5.47 -20.30
CA GLY A 172 -5.93 5.01 -21.27
C GLY A 172 -6.15 3.49 -21.13
N ARG A 173 -7.41 3.06 -21.00
CA ARG A 173 -7.86 1.66 -21.09
C ARG A 173 -7.45 0.72 -19.93
N ILE A 174 -6.97 1.25 -18.80
CA ILE A 174 -6.85 0.45 -17.56
C ILE A 174 -8.23 0.28 -16.90
N SER A 175 -8.58 -0.98 -16.59
CA SER A 175 -9.78 -1.33 -15.81
C SER A 175 -9.51 -1.46 -14.31
N HIS A 176 -8.27 -1.78 -13.92
CA HIS A 176 -7.92 -2.02 -12.52
C HIS A 176 -7.75 -0.71 -11.73
N PRO A 177 -8.18 -0.64 -10.45
CA PRO A 177 -7.80 0.45 -9.57
C PRO A 177 -6.29 0.49 -9.39
N LEU A 178 -5.72 1.68 -9.27
CA LEU A 178 -4.28 1.89 -9.13
C LEU A 178 -3.94 2.51 -7.78
N VAL A 179 -2.72 2.24 -7.33
CA VAL A 179 -2.12 2.86 -6.15
C VAL A 179 -0.73 3.36 -6.49
N TRP A 180 -0.33 4.43 -5.82
CA TRP A 180 1.06 4.80 -5.59
C TRP A 180 1.49 4.14 -4.28
N ALA A 181 2.43 3.20 -4.36
CA ALA A 181 2.87 2.41 -3.24
C ALA A 181 4.35 2.64 -2.96
N LYS A 182 4.65 3.05 -1.73
CA LYS A 182 6.02 3.22 -1.21
C LYS A 182 6.38 2.09 -0.27
N PHE A 183 7.53 1.49 -0.50
CA PHE A 183 8.17 0.45 0.28
C PHE A 183 9.46 1.04 0.85
N ILE A 184 9.45 1.34 2.14
CA ILE A 184 10.53 2.07 2.81
C ILE A 184 11.34 1.06 3.62
N LYS A 185 12.64 0.94 3.34
CA LYS A 185 13.52 0.00 4.04
C LYS A 185 13.84 0.55 5.44
N SER A 186 12.93 0.35 6.37
CA SER A 186 13.05 0.87 7.74
C SER A 186 12.80 -0.20 8.79
N ARG A 187 13.60 -0.26 9.86
CA ARG A 187 13.38 -1.13 11.03
C ARG A 187 11.98 -1.03 11.60
N LYS A 188 11.32 0.13 11.46
CA LYS A 188 9.94 0.33 11.91
C LYS A 188 8.97 -0.05 10.79
N ARG A 189 8.48 -1.29 10.81
CA ARG A 189 7.60 -1.89 9.79
C ARG A 189 6.14 -1.41 9.87
N THR A 190 5.88 -0.12 9.68
CA THR A 190 4.49 0.42 9.66
C THR A 190 3.76 0.06 8.37
N MET A 191 2.43 0.04 8.41
CA MET A 191 1.58 -0.03 7.22
C MET A 191 0.59 1.15 7.25
N MET A 192 0.67 2.02 6.25
CA MET A 192 -0.25 3.14 6.03
C MET A 192 -1.14 2.85 4.82
N GLY A 193 -2.43 3.15 4.95
CA GLY A 193 -3.44 2.85 3.93
C GLY A 193 -3.92 1.39 3.92
N LEU A 194 -3.46 0.56 4.86
CA LEU A 194 -3.78 -0.87 4.95
C LEU A 194 -4.28 -1.19 6.37
N LEU A 195 -5.43 -1.88 6.48
CA LEU A 195 -6.07 -2.22 7.75
C LEU A 195 -6.46 -3.71 7.79
N LEU A 196 -6.37 -4.34 8.97
CA LEU A 196 -6.71 -5.74 9.23
C LEU A 196 -5.79 -6.80 8.61
N PHE A 197 -4.72 -6.42 7.90
CA PHE A 197 -3.82 -7.39 7.26
C PHE A 197 -3.09 -8.28 8.26
N SER A 198 -2.59 -7.71 9.36
CA SER A 198 -1.88 -8.46 10.41
C SER A 198 -2.81 -9.40 11.18
N GLU A 199 -4.02 -8.95 11.44
CA GLU A 199 -5.07 -9.69 12.12
C GLU A 199 -5.57 -10.83 11.25
N GLN A 200 -5.85 -10.56 9.97
CA GLN A 200 -6.27 -11.57 9.01
C GLN A 200 -5.19 -12.63 8.83
N GLN A 201 -3.91 -12.25 8.69
CA GLN A 201 -2.80 -13.20 8.61
C GLN A 201 -2.72 -14.07 9.87
N SER A 202 -2.92 -13.48 11.04
CA SER A 202 -2.96 -14.22 12.31
C SER A 202 -4.09 -15.24 12.33
N VAL A 203 -5.30 -14.88 11.88
CA VAL A 203 -6.47 -15.77 11.79
C VAL A 203 -6.26 -16.88 10.75
N GLU A 204 -5.63 -16.58 9.62
CA GLU A 204 -5.28 -17.56 8.58
C GLU A 204 -4.27 -18.59 9.10
N ASN A 205 -3.32 -18.18 9.94
CA ASN A 205 -2.34 -19.09 10.54
C ASN A 205 -2.87 -19.95 11.69
N MET A 206 -4.10 -19.69 12.18
CA MET A 206 -4.71 -20.49 13.24
C MET A 206 -5.18 -21.87 12.74
N PRO A 207 -5.25 -22.88 13.64
CA PRO A 207 -5.91 -24.15 13.36
C PRO A 207 -7.34 -23.95 12.83
N LYS A 208 -7.74 -24.79 11.88
CA LYS A 208 -9.05 -24.70 11.18
C LYS A 208 -10.24 -24.60 12.12
N GLU A 209 -10.20 -25.33 13.24
CA GLU A 209 -11.27 -25.32 14.25
C GLU A 209 -11.37 -23.96 14.96
N THR A 210 -10.24 -23.37 15.34
CA THR A 210 -10.15 -22.04 15.95
C THR A 210 -10.64 -20.96 14.99
N ARG A 211 -10.23 -21.03 13.72
CA ARG A 211 -10.70 -20.11 12.66
C ARG A 211 -12.22 -20.16 12.48
N ARG A 212 -12.80 -21.37 12.48
CA ARG A 212 -14.26 -21.57 12.37
C ARG A 212 -15.02 -20.96 13.55
N ARG A 213 -14.44 -20.97 14.75
CA ARG A 213 -15.02 -20.33 15.95
C ARG A 213 -14.94 -18.80 15.90
N LEU A 214 -13.87 -18.24 15.33
CA LEU A 214 -13.71 -16.79 15.15
C LEU A 214 -14.58 -16.20 14.03
N GLY A 215 -14.94 -17.01 13.02
CA GLY A 215 -15.82 -16.60 11.92
C GLY A 215 -17.32 -16.70 12.24
N GLY A 216 -17.70 -17.14 13.44
CA GLY A 216 -19.08 -17.09 13.93
C GLY A 216 -19.33 -15.82 14.76
N PRO A 217 -20.59 -15.45 15.02
CA PRO A 217 -20.91 -14.41 16.00
C PRO A 217 -20.28 -14.79 17.35
N GLY A 218 -19.31 -14.00 17.80
CA GLY A 218 -18.40 -14.30 18.91
C GLY A 218 -17.49 -13.14 19.32
N THR A 219 -17.86 -11.91 19.00
CA THR A 219 -17.13 -10.71 19.44
C THR A 219 -17.32 -10.46 20.95
N TRP A 220 -16.43 -9.67 21.57
CA TRP A 220 -16.66 -9.17 22.94
C TRP A 220 -18.02 -8.47 23.08
N ARG A 221 -18.46 -7.78 22.02
CA ARG A 221 -19.79 -7.15 21.95
C ARG A 221 -20.90 -8.18 22.10
N GLU A 222 -20.86 -9.29 21.37
CA GLU A 222 -21.88 -10.33 21.46
C GLU A 222 -21.82 -11.07 22.79
N ALA A 223 -20.62 -11.37 23.30
CA ALA A 223 -20.47 -11.97 24.62
C ALA A 223 -21.08 -11.10 25.74
N VAL A 224 -20.85 -9.78 25.69
CA VAL A 224 -21.43 -8.82 26.63
C VAL A 224 -22.94 -8.65 26.39
N HIS A 225 -23.38 -8.63 25.13
CA HIS A 225 -24.81 -8.55 24.77
C HIS A 225 -25.57 -9.75 25.30
N HIS A 226 -25.12 -10.98 25.02
CA HIS A 226 -25.75 -12.20 25.52
C HIS A 226 -25.71 -12.30 27.04
N ALA A 227 -24.63 -11.84 27.69
CA ALA A 227 -24.58 -11.77 29.14
C ALA A 227 -25.63 -10.81 29.70
N LEU A 228 -25.77 -9.62 29.14
CA LEU A 228 -26.79 -8.65 29.57
C LEU A 228 -28.21 -9.14 29.29
N ASP A 229 -28.46 -9.73 28.13
CA ASP A 229 -29.75 -10.30 27.74
C ASP A 229 -30.17 -11.44 28.69
N ALA A 230 -29.26 -12.37 28.99
CA ALA A 230 -29.49 -13.46 29.94
C ALA A 230 -29.71 -12.97 31.39
N LEU A 231 -29.20 -11.78 31.74
CA LEU A 231 -29.40 -11.13 33.04
C LEU A 231 -30.64 -10.22 33.05
N GLY A 232 -31.52 -10.31 32.05
CA GLY A 232 -32.78 -9.56 32.00
C GLY A 232 -32.64 -8.14 31.43
N GLY A 233 -31.60 -7.89 30.63
CA GLY A 233 -31.39 -6.64 29.90
C GLY A 233 -30.75 -5.51 30.71
N ARG A 234 -30.58 -5.66 32.03
CA ARG A 234 -29.86 -4.72 32.91
C ARG A 234 -29.11 -5.45 34.00
N ALA A 235 -27.80 -5.19 34.14
CA ALA A 235 -26.97 -5.85 35.14
C ALA A 235 -25.83 -4.97 35.65
N SER A 236 -25.30 -5.31 36.83
CA SER A 236 -24.08 -4.70 37.36
C SER A 236 -22.84 -5.22 36.65
N LEU A 237 -21.74 -4.45 36.70
CA LEU A 237 -20.47 -4.86 36.11
C LEU A 237 -19.96 -6.21 36.63
N ARG A 238 -20.20 -6.51 37.92
CA ARG A 238 -19.81 -7.78 38.55
C ARG A 238 -20.61 -8.96 38.01
N GLU A 239 -21.93 -8.80 37.81
CA GLU A 239 -22.79 -9.84 37.24
C GLU A 239 -22.42 -10.13 35.79
N ILE A 240 -22.10 -9.08 35.02
CA ILE A 240 -21.61 -9.21 33.64
C ILE A 240 -20.30 -9.97 33.61
N TYR A 241 -19.35 -9.69 34.51
CA TYR A 241 -18.11 -10.47 34.61
C TYR A 241 -18.37 -11.94 34.86
N ASN A 242 -19.20 -12.27 35.85
CA ASN A 242 -19.51 -13.66 36.18
C ASN A 242 -20.19 -14.39 35.02
N ALA A 243 -21.06 -13.71 34.27
CA ALA A 243 -21.77 -14.29 33.12
C ALA A 243 -20.86 -14.48 31.89
N VAL A 244 -19.91 -13.55 31.67
CA VAL A 244 -18.96 -13.59 30.55
C VAL A 244 -17.79 -14.54 30.81
N GLU A 245 -17.29 -14.66 32.05
CA GLU A 245 -16.13 -15.48 32.43
C GLU A 245 -16.12 -16.93 31.88
N PRO A 246 -17.21 -17.71 31.97
CA PRO A 246 -17.25 -19.06 31.42
C PRO A 246 -17.38 -19.11 29.89
N ARG A 247 -17.73 -17.98 29.25
CA ARG A 247 -18.03 -17.88 27.80
C ARG A 247 -17.17 -16.84 27.09
N ARG A 248 -15.96 -16.59 27.61
CA ARG A 248 -15.05 -15.56 27.09
C ARG A 248 -14.67 -15.87 25.63
N PRO A 249 -14.70 -14.87 24.74
CA PRO A 249 -14.17 -15.01 23.37
C PRO A 249 -12.68 -15.36 23.33
N THR A 250 -11.89 -14.94 24.32
CA THR A 250 -10.45 -15.23 24.40
C THR A 250 -10.01 -15.57 25.83
N ALA A 251 -8.88 -16.28 25.97
CA ALA A 251 -8.31 -16.67 27.26
C ALA A 251 -7.44 -15.58 27.93
N ASN A 252 -7.43 -14.35 27.41
CA ASN A 252 -6.57 -13.26 27.89
C ASN A 252 -6.87 -12.88 29.36
N GLN A 253 -5.84 -12.67 30.18
CA GLN A 253 -5.96 -12.22 31.57
C GLN A 253 -6.63 -10.84 31.72
N PHE A 254 -6.50 -9.95 30.72
CA PHE A 254 -7.08 -8.60 30.71
C PHE A 254 -8.53 -8.55 30.19
N TRP A 255 -9.23 -9.68 30.17
CA TRP A 255 -10.58 -9.77 29.60
C TRP A 255 -11.61 -8.85 30.27
N ARG A 256 -11.45 -8.57 31.57
CA ARG A 256 -12.33 -7.64 32.31
C ARG A 256 -12.22 -6.21 31.77
N ASP A 257 -11.04 -5.83 31.28
CA ASP A 257 -10.79 -4.51 30.69
C ASP A 257 -11.46 -4.43 29.31
N LYS A 258 -11.39 -5.53 28.54
CA LYS A 258 -12.13 -5.66 27.27
C LYS A 258 -13.64 -5.60 27.45
N VAL A 259 -14.18 -6.19 28.51
CA VAL A 259 -15.60 -6.04 28.87
C VAL A 259 -15.94 -4.58 29.19
N ARG A 260 -15.13 -3.87 29.99
CA ARG A 260 -15.38 -2.43 30.29
C ARG A 260 -15.30 -1.55 29.04
N GLN A 261 -14.29 -1.78 28.21
CA GLN A 261 -14.13 -1.07 26.92
C GLN A 261 -15.36 -1.29 26.03
N THR A 262 -15.81 -2.54 25.91
CA THR A 262 -16.97 -2.92 25.10
C THR A 262 -18.26 -2.29 25.63
N LEU A 263 -18.48 -2.34 26.95
CA LEU A 263 -19.62 -1.68 27.60
C LEU A 263 -19.63 -0.18 27.31
N GLY A 264 -18.50 0.51 27.50
CA GLY A 264 -18.40 1.96 27.26
C GLY A 264 -18.57 2.38 25.80
N LEU A 265 -18.31 1.49 24.84
CA LEU A 265 -18.43 1.79 23.41
C LEU A 265 -19.81 1.48 22.84
N TYR A 266 -20.51 0.47 23.35
CA TYR A 266 -21.67 -0.11 22.67
C TYR A 266 -22.94 -0.26 23.53
N PHE A 267 -22.87 0.05 24.83
CA PHE A 267 -23.97 -0.16 25.76
C PHE A 267 -24.23 1.10 26.60
N THR A 268 -25.41 1.17 27.21
CA THR A 268 -25.81 2.35 27.97
C THR A 268 -25.54 2.13 29.45
N ARG A 269 -24.84 3.08 30.08
CA ARG A 269 -24.67 3.12 31.53
C ARG A 269 -25.90 3.76 32.15
N VAL A 270 -26.59 3.02 33.03
CA VAL A 270 -27.82 3.51 33.67
C VAL A 270 -27.52 4.28 34.95
N ASP A 271 -26.49 3.84 35.68
CA ASP A 271 -26.01 4.44 36.91
C ASP A 271 -24.53 4.07 37.14
N ASP A 272 -23.98 4.46 38.28
CA ASP A 272 -22.57 4.25 38.59
C ASP A 272 -22.13 2.79 38.59
N THR A 273 -23.07 1.84 38.65
CA THR A 273 -22.77 0.42 38.82
C THR A 273 -23.39 -0.50 37.76
N ARG A 274 -24.38 -0.01 36.99
CA ARG A 274 -25.20 -0.85 36.10
C ARG A 274 -25.19 -0.40 34.64
N TRP A 275 -25.30 -1.41 33.78
CA TRP A 275 -25.35 -1.29 32.32
C TRP A 275 -26.63 -1.93 31.79
N THR A 276 -27.09 -1.46 30.64
CA THR A 276 -28.25 -2.01 29.94
C THR A 276 -27.99 -2.14 28.44
N LEU A 277 -28.79 -2.97 27.78
CA LEU A 277 -28.79 -3.08 26.33
C LEU A 277 -29.05 -1.69 25.70
N PRO A 278 -28.39 -1.35 24.58
CA PRO A 278 -28.69 -0.10 23.88
C PRO A 278 -30.17 -0.09 23.49
N GLU A 279 -30.82 1.07 23.61
CA GLU A 279 -32.17 1.25 23.08
C GLU A 279 -32.15 0.85 21.60
N ARG A 280 -33.10 0.02 21.17
CA ARG A 280 -33.23 -0.29 19.75
C ARG A 280 -33.44 1.04 19.03
N ILE A 281 -32.46 1.45 18.23
CA ILE A 281 -32.66 2.49 17.23
C ILE A 281 -33.82 1.98 16.38
N ALA A 282 -34.97 2.63 16.48
CA ALA A 282 -36.10 2.34 15.62
C ALA A 282 -35.60 2.45 14.17
N ALA A 283 -35.74 1.35 13.42
CA ALA A 283 -35.43 1.31 12.00
C ALA A 283 -36.30 2.30 11.23
#